data_AF-A0A1E3WEE7-F1
#
_entry.id   AF-A0A1E3WEE7-F1
#
_cell.length_a   1.000
_cell.length_b   1.000
_cell.length_c   1.000
_cell.angle_alpha   90.00
_cell.angle_beta   90.00
_cell.angle_gamma   90.00
#
_symmetry.space_group_name_H-M   'P 1'
#
loop_
_entity.id
_entity.type
_entity.pdbx_description
1 polymer ?
#
loop_
_entity_poly.entity_id
_entity_poly.type
_entity_poly.pdbx_seq_one_letter_code
_entity_poly.pdbx_strand_id
1 'polypeptide(L)'
;MLAAGAMTSPRILEDHLDASGLTLPCGNLVGANFKMHINSAVLGFSPFTDHDVLRKTAVLYNDKFPHSSMQCLGWIDGEVLATQAPPEMPNFMGKLLGKRAIGFWATTEDASSPKNRIISGGPGGKPIMDYSLARIPQAVKEHKALIDDWLKRLLGAGLVGFDKYMGMGGTAHALGSMVTGDDPKASVVDPHGKVHGMENLYVGDGSPLPRASRVNPSLTIYAWGLRLGDHLAGKGA
;
A
#
# COMPACT_ATOMS: atom_id res chain seq x y z
N MET A 1 -8.93 -11.29 -19.53
CA MET A 1 -8.35 -11.20 -18.16
C MET A 1 -7.79 -9.81 -17.96
N LEU A 2 -8.10 -9.17 -16.83
CA LEU A 2 -7.51 -7.90 -16.40
C LEU A 2 -6.39 -8.19 -15.41
N ALA A 3 -5.20 -7.65 -15.67
CA ALA A 3 -4.05 -7.72 -14.77
C ALA A 3 -3.23 -6.42 -14.83
N ALA A 4 -3.90 -5.28 -15.01
CA ALA A 4 -3.28 -3.97 -15.20
C ALA A 4 -2.99 -3.24 -13.88
N GLY A 5 -3.27 -3.88 -12.74
CA GLY A 5 -3.08 -3.35 -11.39
C GLY A 5 -4.31 -2.62 -10.86
N ALA A 6 -4.31 -2.38 -9.54
CA ALA A 6 -5.48 -1.88 -8.82
C ALA A 6 -5.88 -0.43 -9.13
N MET A 7 -5.11 0.29 -9.94
CA MET A 7 -5.54 1.60 -10.45
C MET A 7 -6.03 1.53 -11.88
N THR A 8 -5.60 0.57 -12.69
CA THR A 8 -5.90 0.57 -14.13
C THR A 8 -7.00 -0.42 -14.50
N SER A 9 -7.00 -1.62 -13.90
CA SER A 9 -8.06 -2.60 -14.11
C SER A 9 -9.49 -2.09 -13.81
N PRO A 10 -9.76 -1.39 -12.67
CA PRO A 10 -11.10 -0.84 -12.44
C PRO A 10 -11.49 0.20 -13.50
N ARG A 11 -10.55 1.05 -13.94
CA ARG A 11 -10.81 2.10 -14.95
C ARG A 11 -11.16 1.52 -16.31
N ILE A 12 -10.45 0.46 -16.73
CA ILE A 12 -10.77 -0.25 -17.98
C ILE A 12 -12.21 -0.79 -17.92
N LEU A 13 -12.63 -1.32 -16.77
CA LEU A 13 -14.00 -1.81 -16.61
C LEU A 13 -15.01 -0.66 -16.57
N GLU A 14 -14.75 0.41 -15.82
CA GLU A 14 -15.60 1.62 -15.78
C GLU A 14 -15.82 2.17 -17.20
N ASP A 15 -14.75 2.41 -17.96
CA ASP A 15 -14.83 2.92 -19.33
C ASP A 15 -15.61 1.98 -20.25
N HIS A 16 -15.47 0.67 -20.07
CA HIS A 16 -16.20 -0.32 -20.86
C HIS A 16 -17.70 -0.31 -20.53
N LEU A 17 -18.08 -0.24 -19.25
CA LEU A 17 -19.48 -0.15 -18.84
C LEU A 17 -20.13 1.12 -19.37
N ASP A 18 -19.44 2.26 -19.27
CA ASP A 18 -19.90 3.54 -19.78
C ASP A 18 -20.07 3.51 -21.31
N ALA A 19 -19.10 2.96 -22.05
CA ALA A 19 -19.15 2.91 -23.52
C ALA A 19 -20.19 1.93 -24.07
N SER A 20 -20.44 0.83 -23.36
CA SER A 20 -21.37 -0.22 -23.80
C SER A 20 -22.81 -0.03 -23.31
N GLY A 21 -23.02 0.79 -22.27
CA GLY A 21 -24.30 0.89 -21.57
C GLY A 21 -24.65 -0.35 -20.73
N LEU A 22 -23.72 -1.29 -20.56
CA LEU A 22 -23.93 -2.48 -19.74
C LEU A 22 -24.03 -2.09 -18.26
N THR A 23 -25.02 -2.65 -17.57
CA THR A 23 -25.18 -2.49 -16.12
C THR A 23 -24.85 -3.80 -15.43
N LEU A 24 -23.88 -3.76 -14.52
CA LEU A 24 -23.52 -4.89 -13.66
C LEU A 24 -24.10 -4.70 -12.26
N PRO A 25 -24.47 -5.78 -11.55
CA PRO A 25 -24.92 -5.71 -10.16
C PRO A 25 -23.84 -5.11 -9.22
N CYS A 26 -22.56 -5.27 -9.58
CA CYS A 26 -21.42 -4.74 -8.85
C CYS A 26 -20.87 -3.42 -9.42
N GLY A 27 -21.53 -2.80 -10.40
CA GLY A 27 -20.98 -1.67 -11.16
C GLY A 27 -20.59 -0.48 -10.29
N ASN A 28 -21.38 -0.18 -9.25
CA ASN A 28 -21.10 0.88 -8.29
C ASN A 28 -19.90 0.58 -7.35
N LEU A 29 -19.46 -0.67 -7.27
CA LEU A 29 -18.33 -1.11 -6.47
C LEU A 29 -17.00 -1.07 -7.24
N VAL A 30 -17.04 -0.95 -8.56
CA VAL A 30 -15.83 -0.84 -9.38
C VAL A 30 -15.08 0.43 -8.99
N GLY A 31 -13.80 0.26 -8.67
CA GLY A 31 -12.92 1.32 -8.20
C GLY A 31 -13.01 1.56 -6.69
N ALA A 32 -14.06 1.11 -6.00
CA ALA A 32 -14.25 1.32 -4.56
C ALA A 32 -13.30 0.47 -3.69
N ASN A 33 -13.15 0.84 -2.41
CA ASN A 33 -12.29 0.15 -1.44
C ASN A 33 -10.80 0.15 -1.78
N PHE A 34 -10.35 1.15 -2.56
CA PHE A 34 -8.95 1.34 -2.90
C PHE A 34 -8.07 1.48 -1.64
N LYS A 35 -6.93 0.78 -1.66
CA LYS A 35 -5.93 0.72 -0.61
C LYS A 35 -4.53 0.95 -1.16
N MET A 36 -3.67 1.46 -0.29
CA MET A 36 -2.33 1.93 -0.60
C MET A 36 -1.36 1.84 0.59
N HIS A 37 -1.74 1.30 1.76
CA HIS A 37 -1.03 1.40 3.04
C HIS A 37 -0.83 2.84 3.56
N ILE A 38 -0.77 2.98 4.88
CA ILE A 38 -0.28 4.20 5.54
C ILE A 38 1.22 4.00 5.81
N ASN A 39 2.06 4.83 5.21
CA ASN A 39 3.51 4.70 5.30
C ASN A 39 4.19 5.96 5.87
N SER A 40 5.10 5.75 6.81
CA SER A 40 5.99 6.79 7.33
C SER A 40 7.43 6.29 7.38
N ALA A 41 8.37 7.15 7.02
CA ALA A 41 9.77 6.91 7.33
C ALA A 41 10.02 7.33 8.79
N VAL A 42 10.77 6.53 9.54
CA VAL A 42 11.22 6.87 10.89
C VAL A 42 12.73 6.77 10.91
N LEU A 43 13.39 7.86 11.26
CA LEU A 43 14.83 7.97 11.39
C LEU A 43 15.22 7.93 12.86
N GLY A 44 16.29 7.22 13.20
CA GLY A 44 16.98 7.32 14.48
C GLY A 44 18.43 7.73 14.27
N PHE A 45 18.93 8.68 15.06
CA PHE A 45 20.32 9.12 14.99
C PHE A 45 21.14 8.52 16.13
N SER A 46 22.25 7.87 15.76
CA SER A 46 23.14 7.13 16.65
C SER A 46 24.46 7.85 16.89
N PRO A 47 25.04 7.74 18.11
CA PRO A 47 26.43 8.12 18.34
C PRO A 47 27.43 7.15 17.68
N PHE A 48 26.95 6.03 17.10
CA PHE A 48 27.75 5.07 16.36
C PHE A 48 27.54 5.20 14.85
N THR A 49 28.52 4.72 14.08
CA THR A 49 28.44 4.67 12.62
C THR A 49 27.67 3.43 12.22
N ASP A 50 26.69 3.58 11.32
CA ASP A 50 26.02 2.44 10.71
C ASP A 50 26.92 1.83 9.62
N HIS A 51 27.09 0.51 9.69
CA HIS A 51 27.90 -0.28 8.78
C HIS A 51 27.07 -1.33 8.03
N ASP A 52 25.73 -1.31 8.20
CA ASP A 52 24.89 -2.33 7.61
C ASP A 52 24.93 -2.27 6.07
N VAL A 53 25.28 -3.40 5.47
CA VAL A 53 25.36 -3.60 4.02
C VAL A 53 24.09 -4.29 3.51
N LEU A 54 23.36 -4.99 4.39
CA LEU A 54 22.18 -5.78 4.05
C LEU A 54 20.90 -4.97 4.29
N ARG A 55 20.42 -4.34 3.22
CA ARG A 55 19.34 -3.36 3.25
C ARG A 55 17.96 -4.05 3.27
N LYS A 56 17.09 -3.64 4.20
CA LYS A 56 15.68 -4.09 4.34
C LYS A 56 15.51 -5.62 4.43
N THR A 57 16.16 -6.23 5.42
CA THR A 57 16.15 -7.69 5.65
C THR A 57 15.23 -8.13 6.79
N ALA A 58 14.82 -7.20 7.66
CA ALA A 58 14.01 -7.50 8.83
C ALA A 58 12.65 -6.80 8.77
N VAL A 59 11.63 -7.53 9.20
CA VAL A 59 10.31 -7.01 9.54
C VAL A 59 10.08 -7.25 11.02
N LEU A 60 9.73 -6.21 11.74
CA LEU A 60 9.52 -6.20 13.18
C LEU A 60 8.04 -6.02 13.45
N TYR A 61 7.51 -6.90 14.30
CA TYR A 61 6.10 -6.91 14.70
C TYR A 61 5.96 -6.58 16.18
N ASN A 62 4.82 -6.01 16.53
CA ASN A 62 4.44 -5.71 17.90
C ASN A 62 2.95 -6.03 18.05
N ASP A 63 2.61 -6.91 18.98
CA ASP A 63 1.23 -7.38 19.18
C ASP A 63 0.28 -6.25 19.61
N LYS A 64 0.81 -5.14 20.12
CA LYS A 64 0.03 -3.92 20.39
C LYS A 64 -0.50 -3.26 19.12
N PHE A 65 0.13 -3.51 17.98
CA PHE A 65 -0.17 -2.91 16.68
C PHE A 65 -0.33 -4.02 15.62
N PRO A 66 -1.40 -4.82 15.70
CA PRO A 66 -1.57 -6.03 14.90
C PRO A 66 -1.70 -5.76 13.40
N HIS A 67 -2.09 -4.54 13.00
CA HIS A 67 -2.22 -4.13 11.61
C HIS A 67 -0.98 -3.41 11.08
N SER A 68 0.09 -3.37 11.87
CA SER A 68 1.28 -2.59 11.55
C SER A 68 2.57 -3.41 11.59
N SER A 69 3.57 -2.93 10.86
CA SER A 69 4.93 -3.45 10.90
C SER A 69 5.96 -2.33 10.78
N MET A 70 7.14 -2.59 11.31
CA MET A 70 8.33 -1.77 11.08
C MET A 70 9.31 -2.58 10.24
N GLN A 71 9.91 -1.97 9.22
CA GLN A 71 10.93 -2.62 8.40
C GLN A 71 12.18 -1.75 8.38
N CYS A 72 13.37 -2.33 8.28
CA CYS A 72 14.56 -1.49 8.06
C CYS A 72 14.43 -0.77 6.70
N LEU A 73 14.71 0.53 6.68
CA LEU A 73 14.62 1.34 5.47
C LEU A 73 15.95 1.28 4.73
N GLY A 74 15.94 0.70 3.53
CA GLY A 74 17.18 0.41 2.81
C GLY A 74 17.85 1.61 2.13
N TRP A 75 17.10 2.68 1.81
CA TRP A 75 17.55 3.72 0.87
C TRP A 75 17.77 5.09 1.51
N ILE A 76 18.12 5.14 2.79
CA ILE A 76 18.66 6.37 3.37
C ILE A 76 20.18 6.28 3.29
N ASP A 77 20.69 6.27 2.06
CA ASP A 77 22.06 6.73 1.84
C ASP A 77 22.10 8.20 2.28
N GLY A 78 23.15 8.62 2.98
CA GLY A 78 23.29 9.99 3.50
C GLY A 78 23.07 11.10 2.46
N GLU A 79 23.04 10.78 1.17
CA GLU A 79 22.64 11.64 0.05
C GLU A 79 21.15 11.99 0.02
N VAL A 80 20.24 11.05 0.31
CA VAL A 80 18.79 11.33 0.37
C VAL A 80 18.44 12.16 1.61
N LEU A 81 19.15 11.94 2.71
CA LEU A 81 19.07 12.78 3.90
C LEU A 81 19.67 14.17 3.64
N ALA A 82 20.78 14.27 2.91
CA ALA A 82 21.41 15.54 2.54
C ALA A 82 20.56 16.37 1.56
N THR A 83 19.79 15.74 0.66
CA THR A 83 18.85 16.46 -0.23
C THR A 83 17.60 16.97 0.50
N GLN A 84 17.31 16.44 1.68
CA GLN A 84 16.22 16.91 2.55
C GLN A 84 16.70 17.76 3.73
N ALA A 85 18.02 17.93 3.89
CA ALA A 85 18.60 18.79 4.90
C ALA A 85 18.30 20.27 4.56
N PRO A 86 18.21 21.16 5.57
CA PRO A 86 18.09 22.59 5.35
C PRO A 86 19.17 23.08 4.37
N PRO A 87 18.84 23.97 3.41
CA PRO A 87 19.81 24.49 2.42
C PRO A 87 21.06 25.09 3.07
N GLU A 88 20.94 25.58 4.29
CA GLU A 88 22.00 26.23 5.07
C GLU A 88 22.95 25.22 5.74
N MET A 89 22.63 23.93 5.73
CA MET A 89 23.45 22.89 6.36
C MET A 89 24.68 22.57 5.49
N PRO A 90 25.92 22.67 6.02
CA PRO A 90 27.11 22.28 5.28
C PRO A 90 27.10 20.80 4.87
N ASN A 91 27.47 20.51 3.61
CA ASN A 91 27.46 19.15 3.04
C ASN A 91 28.20 18.09 3.88
N PHE A 92 29.29 18.47 4.57
CA PHE A 92 30.04 17.54 5.42
C PHE A 92 29.23 17.12 6.67
N MET A 93 28.40 18.01 7.22
CA MET A 93 27.50 17.71 8.33
C MET A 93 26.38 16.77 7.90
N GLY A 94 25.80 16.99 6.71
CA GLY A 94 24.81 16.09 6.12
C GLY A 94 25.37 14.66 5.92
N LYS A 95 26.61 14.54 5.42
CA LYS A 95 27.30 13.25 5.29
C LYS A 95 27.60 12.58 6.63
N LEU A 96 27.99 13.36 7.66
CA LEU A 96 28.26 12.83 8.99
C LEU A 96 26.98 12.33 9.68
N LEU A 97 25.87 13.07 9.55
CA LEU A 97 24.57 12.69 10.07
C LEU A 97 24.00 11.48 9.32
N GLY A 98 24.18 11.40 7.99
CA GLY A 98 23.73 10.27 7.19
C GLY A 98 24.39 8.94 7.58
N LYS A 99 25.69 8.94 7.89
CA LYS A 99 26.41 7.74 8.37
C LYS A 99 25.99 7.26 9.77
N ARG A 100 25.22 8.08 10.48
CA ARG A 100 24.75 7.85 11.85
C ARG A 100 23.24 7.67 11.90
N ALA A 101 22.57 7.77 10.75
CA ALA A 101 21.14 7.63 10.63
C ALA A 101 20.79 6.17 10.38
N ILE A 102 19.91 5.62 11.21
CA ILE A 102 19.30 4.31 11.01
C ILE A 102 17.87 4.56 10.57
N GLY A 103 17.50 4.02 9.42
CA GLY A 103 16.19 4.19 8.84
C GLY A 103 15.26 3.03 9.13
N PHE A 104 14.00 3.35 9.43
CA PHE A 104 12.91 2.41 9.54
C PHE A 104 11.72 2.88 8.69
N TRP A 105 10.93 1.92 8.24
CA TRP A 105 9.75 2.10 7.44
C TRP A 105 8.55 1.57 8.22
N ALA A 106 7.74 2.48 8.72
CA ALA A 106 6.48 2.17 9.38
C ALA A 106 5.41 1.94 8.30
N THR A 107 4.79 0.77 8.32
CA THR A 107 3.66 0.44 7.45
C THR A 107 2.48 0.01 8.31
N THR A 108 1.32 0.61 8.09
CA THR A 108 0.05 0.18 8.66
C THR A 108 -0.92 -0.16 7.55
N GLU A 109 -1.59 -1.31 7.69
CA GLU A 109 -2.72 -1.70 6.84
C GLU A 109 -3.78 -0.59 6.89
N ASP A 110 -4.11 -0.05 5.73
CA ASP A 110 -5.26 0.81 5.60
C ASP A 110 -6.54 -0.02 5.57
N ALA A 111 -7.48 0.38 6.43
CA ALA A 111 -8.80 -0.25 6.49
C ALA A 111 -9.57 -0.06 5.17
N SER A 112 -10.63 -0.84 4.97
CA SER A 112 -11.51 -0.66 3.81
C SER A 112 -12.45 0.53 4.01
N SER A 113 -12.52 1.40 3.00
CA SER A 113 -13.59 2.38 2.87
C SER A 113 -14.12 2.36 1.43
N PRO A 114 -15.43 2.11 1.21
CA PRO A 114 -16.00 2.15 -0.13
C PRO A 114 -15.84 3.51 -0.83
N LYS A 115 -15.65 4.58 -0.04
CA LYS A 115 -15.44 5.94 -0.56
C LYS A 115 -14.00 6.19 -1.00
N ASN A 116 -13.03 5.42 -0.52
CA ASN A 116 -11.67 5.45 -1.08
C ASN A 116 -11.73 4.71 -2.41
N ARG A 117 -11.54 5.44 -3.50
CA ARG A 117 -11.80 4.88 -4.82
C ARG A 117 -10.91 5.41 -5.93
N ILE A 118 -10.78 4.61 -6.96
CA ILE A 118 -10.29 5.00 -8.27
C ILE A 118 -11.50 5.32 -9.15
N ILE A 119 -11.35 6.34 -10.00
CA ILE A 119 -12.35 6.79 -10.95
C ILE A 119 -11.63 7.02 -12.28
N SER A 120 -12.17 6.50 -13.37
CA SER A 120 -11.52 6.57 -14.68
C SER A 120 -11.39 7.99 -15.24
N GLY A 121 -12.45 8.79 -15.08
CA GLY A 121 -12.58 10.07 -15.76
C GLY A 121 -13.07 9.96 -17.20
N GLY A 122 -13.30 8.74 -17.70
CA GLY A 122 -13.78 8.44 -19.04
C GLY A 122 -12.71 8.57 -20.13
N PRO A 123 -13.03 8.24 -21.40
CA PRO A 123 -12.09 8.29 -22.51
C PRO A 123 -11.48 9.70 -22.70
N GLY A 124 -10.15 9.80 -22.59
CA GLY A 124 -9.42 11.07 -22.70
C GLY A 124 -9.51 11.96 -21.44
N GLY A 125 -10.26 11.55 -20.42
CA GLY A 125 -10.32 12.20 -19.12
C GLY A 125 -9.11 11.89 -18.25
N LYS A 126 -8.92 12.71 -17.20
CA LYS A 126 -7.88 12.47 -16.20
C LYS A 126 -8.43 11.51 -15.13
N PRO A 127 -7.73 10.40 -14.84
CA PRO A 127 -8.13 9.53 -13.75
C PRO A 127 -7.99 10.23 -12.39
N ILE A 128 -8.90 9.89 -11.49
CA ILE A 128 -8.98 10.47 -10.15
C ILE A 128 -8.77 9.36 -9.12
N MET A 129 -7.84 9.59 -8.21
CA MET A 129 -7.70 8.80 -6.99
C MET A 129 -8.34 9.58 -5.85
N ASP A 130 -9.61 9.28 -5.57
CA ASP A 130 -10.32 9.86 -4.42
C ASP A 130 -9.98 9.06 -3.17
N TYR A 131 -8.89 9.44 -2.50
CA TYR A 131 -8.40 8.79 -1.30
C TYR A 131 -8.29 9.79 -0.14
N SER A 132 -8.78 9.40 1.05
CA SER A 132 -8.65 10.21 2.25
C SER A 132 -8.45 9.37 3.51
N LEU A 133 -7.46 9.76 4.31
CA LEU A 133 -7.20 9.17 5.62
C LEU A 133 -8.35 9.42 6.62
N ALA A 134 -9.13 10.49 6.43
CA ALA A 134 -10.28 10.79 7.29
C ALA A 134 -11.37 9.69 7.23
N ARG A 135 -11.36 8.87 6.16
CA ARG A 135 -12.29 7.76 5.96
C ARG A 135 -11.85 6.48 6.68
N ILE A 136 -10.62 6.44 7.21
CA ILE A 136 -10.01 5.27 7.87
C ILE A 136 -9.36 5.65 9.21
N PRO A 137 -10.08 6.32 10.13
CA PRO A 137 -9.49 6.93 11.33
C PRO A 137 -8.80 5.92 12.26
N GLN A 138 -9.23 4.66 12.26
CA GLN A 138 -8.65 3.66 13.17
C GLN A 138 -7.27 3.19 12.70
N ALA A 139 -7.08 3.03 11.39
CA ALA A 139 -5.76 2.76 10.81
C ALA A 139 -4.80 3.93 11.07
N VAL A 140 -5.29 5.17 10.94
CA VAL A 140 -4.51 6.39 11.24
C VAL A 140 -4.11 6.44 12.72
N LYS A 141 -5.05 6.12 13.62
CA LYS A 141 -4.79 6.09 15.07
C LYS A 141 -3.74 5.03 15.43
N GLU A 142 -3.83 3.82 14.86
CA GLU A 142 -2.83 2.78 15.08
C GLU A 142 -1.47 3.19 14.53
N HIS A 143 -1.42 3.73 13.31
CA HIS A 143 -0.17 4.18 12.69
C HIS A 143 0.55 5.23 13.54
N LYS A 144 -0.19 6.21 14.05
CA LYS A 144 0.36 7.22 14.95
C LYS A 144 0.86 6.59 16.26
N ALA A 145 0.09 5.69 16.86
CA ALA A 145 0.48 5.03 18.11
C ALA A 145 1.73 4.15 17.94
N LEU A 146 1.88 3.48 16.79
CA LEU A 146 3.08 2.74 16.41
C LEU A 146 4.31 3.65 16.36
N ILE A 147 4.21 4.79 15.67
CA ILE A 147 5.30 5.76 15.55
C ILE A 147 5.67 6.31 16.93
N ASP A 148 4.69 6.73 17.72
CA ASP A 148 4.90 7.28 19.06
C ASP A 148 5.58 6.25 20.00
N ASP A 149 5.21 4.96 19.92
CA ASP A 149 5.87 3.86 20.67
C ASP A 149 7.29 3.61 20.15
N TRP A 150 7.50 3.64 18.84
CA TRP A 150 8.81 3.43 18.22
C TRP A 150 9.81 4.52 18.61
N LEU A 151 9.40 5.79 18.55
CA LEU A 151 10.22 6.92 18.94
C LEU A 151 10.63 6.85 20.42
N LYS A 152 9.71 6.40 21.31
CA LYS A 152 10.04 6.16 22.73
C LYS A 152 11.07 5.04 22.90
N ARG A 153 11.00 3.98 22.09
CA ARG A 153 11.98 2.88 22.12
C ARG A 153 13.34 3.32 21.61
N LEU A 154 13.38 4.12 20.53
CA LEU A 154 14.62 4.73 20.06
C LEU A 154 15.25 5.58 21.16
N LEU A 155 14.46 6.45 21.82
CA LEU A 155 14.94 7.28 22.92
C LEU A 155 15.46 6.44 24.09
N GLY A 156 14.73 5.38 24.47
CA GLY A 156 15.16 4.44 25.52
C GLY A 156 16.43 3.67 25.16
N ALA A 157 16.74 3.52 23.87
CA ALA A 157 17.99 2.96 23.37
C ALA A 157 19.10 4.02 23.17
N GLY A 158 18.86 5.28 23.56
CA GLY A 158 19.83 6.37 23.42
C GLY A 158 19.89 7.00 22.02
N LEU A 159 18.86 6.78 21.19
CA LEU A 159 18.76 7.30 19.82
C LEU A 159 17.69 8.40 19.74
N VAL A 160 18.01 9.53 19.10
CA VAL A 160 17.03 10.59 18.85
C VAL A 160 16.32 10.29 17.53
N GLY A 161 14.99 10.18 17.57
CA GLY A 161 14.20 9.80 16.41
C GLY A 161 13.27 10.88 15.87
N PHE A 162 12.99 10.81 14.56
CA PHE A 162 12.06 11.68 13.84
C PHE A 162 11.28 10.87 12.81
N ASP A 163 10.00 11.18 12.62
CA ASP A 163 9.18 10.56 11.59
C ASP A 163 8.79 11.54 10.48
N LYS A 164 8.46 10.97 9.32
CA LYS A 164 7.90 11.70 8.17
C LYS A 164 6.86 10.84 7.50
N TYR A 165 5.62 11.30 7.52
CA TYR A 165 4.56 10.71 6.72
C TYR A 165 4.86 10.88 5.22
N MET A 166 4.81 9.77 4.48
CA MET A 166 5.25 9.75 3.09
C MET A 166 4.14 10.10 2.09
N GLY A 167 2.89 10.17 2.55
CA GLY A 167 1.76 10.55 1.71
C GLY A 167 1.52 9.61 0.53
N MET A 168 0.85 10.13 -0.50
CA MET A 168 0.48 9.34 -1.68
C MET A 168 1.67 8.92 -2.55
N GLY A 169 2.71 9.74 -2.62
CA GLY A 169 3.95 9.36 -3.32
C GLY A 169 4.77 8.31 -2.57
N GLY A 170 4.40 8.01 -1.32
CA GLY A 170 5.11 7.11 -0.43
C GLY A 170 4.79 5.63 -0.59
N THR A 171 3.93 5.24 -1.54
CA THR A 171 3.48 3.85 -1.65
C THR A 171 3.52 3.33 -3.07
N ALA A 172 3.91 2.06 -3.17
CA ALA A 172 3.86 1.25 -4.39
C ALA A 172 2.76 0.17 -4.30
N HIS A 173 1.94 0.17 -3.25
CA HIS A 173 1.05 -0.96 -2.91
C HIS A 173 -0.42 -0.66 -3.19
N ALA A 174 -0.78 -0.43 -4.44
CA ALA A 174 -2.17 -0.22 -4.87
C ALA A 174 -2.97 -1.53 -4.87
N LEU A 175 -4.09 -1.58 -4.14
CA LEU A 175 -4.89 -2.81 -3.91
C LEU A 175 -6.41 -2.53 -3.81
N GLY A 176 -7.20 -3.59 -3.89
CA GLY A 176 -8.57 -3.62 -3.35
C GLY A 176 -9.67 -2.91 -4.14
N SER A 177 -9.39 -2.37 -5.33
CA SER A 177 -10.36 -1.62 -6.14
C SER A 177 -11.41 -2.47 -6.88
N MET A 178 -11.31 -3.80 -6.79
CA MET A 178 -12.26 -4.76 -7.39
C MET A 178 -12.45 -5.96 -6.46
N VAL A 179 -12.73 -5.71 -5.17
CA VAL A 179 -12.77 -6.70 -4.08
C VAL A 179 -13.47 -8.01 -4.45
N THR A 180 -12.89 -9.14 -4.06
CA THR A 180 -13.47 -10.50 -4.19
C THR A 180 -14.49 -10.82 -3.11
N GLY A 181 -15.53 -11.59 -3.45
CA GLY A 181 -16.52 -12.12 -2.51
C GLY A 181 -17.69 -12.83 -3.21
N ASP A 182 -18.56 -13.47 -2.43
CA ASP A 182 -19.68 -14.25 -2.98
C ASP A 182 -20.88 -13.39 -3.40
N ASP A 183 -21.06 -12.23 -2.76
CA ASP A 183 -22.21 -11.35 -3.00
C ASP A 183 -21.89 -10.30 -4.08
N PRO A 184 -22.57 -10.31 -5.24
CA PRO A 184 -22.38 -9.31 -6.29
C PRO A 184 -22.79 -7.88 -5.89
N LYS A 185 -23.50 -7.71 -4.76
CA LYS A 185 -23.84 -6.39 -4.19
C LYS A 185 -22.78 -5.87 -3.21
N ALA A 186 -21.78 -6.69 -2.86
CA ALA A 186 -20.70 -6.33 -1.93
C ALA A 186 -19.29 -6.57 -2.49
N SER A 187 -19.17 -7.21 -3.66
CA SER A 187 -17.91 -7.54 -4.32
C SER A 187 -18.00 -7.34 -5.84
N VAL A 188 -16.85 -7.13 -6.49
CA VAL A 188 -16.75 -6.97 -7.96
C VAL A 188 -16.47 -8.29 -8.65
N VAL A 189 -15.68 -9.15 -8.01
CA VAL A 189 -15.38 -10.49 -8.52
C VAL A 189 -15.81 -11.56 -7.53
N ASP A 190 -16.16 -12.74 -8.05
CA ASP A 190 -16.42 -13.93 -7.25
C ASP A 190 -15.12 -14.46 -6.59
N PRO A 191 -15.18 -15.49 -5.74
CA PRO A 191 -13.98 -16.11 -5.14
C PRO A 191 -13.01 -16.70 -6.16
N HIS A 192 -13.41 -16.91 -7.41
CA HIS A 192 -12.56 -17.40 -8.49
C HIS A 192 -12.00 -16.26 -9.36
N GLY A 193 -12.29 -15.00 -9.01
CA GLY A 193 -11.79 -13.83 -9.71
C GLY A 193 -12.58 -13.45 -10.95
N LYS A 194 -13.74 -14.07 -11.19
CA LYS A 194 -14.64 -13.73 -12.29
C LYS A 194 -15.49 -12.51 -11.92
N VAL A 195 -15.58 -11.52 -12.80
CA VAL A 195 -16.42 -10.33 -12.58
C VAL A 195 -17.89 -10.74 -12.55
N HIS A 196 -18.60 -10.32 -11.51
CA HIS A 196 -20.02 -10.60 -11.35
C HIS A 196 -20.84 -10.05 -12.51
N GLY A 197 -21.67 -10.89 -13.12
CA GLY A 197 -22.50 -10.52 -14.28
C GLY A 197 -21.80 -10.53 -15.64
N MET A 198 -20.53 -10.97 -15.71
CA MET A 198 -19.79 -11.16 -16.97
C MET A 198 -19.49 -12.63 -17.19
N GLU A 199 -19.50 -13.13 -18.43
CA GLU A 199 -19.29 -14.56 -18.69
C GLU A 199 -17.82 -14.99 -18.64
N ASN A 200 -16.92 -14.19 -19.21
CA ASN A 200 -15.53 -14.55 -19.50
C ASN A 200 -14.49 -13.49 -19.05
N LEU A 201 -14.87 -12.62 -18.12
CA LEU A 201 -13.99 -11.58 -17.59
C LEU A 201 -13.48 -11.94 -16.19
N TYR A 202 -12.15 -12.08 -16.07
CA TYR A 202 -11.46 -12.42 -14.82
C TYR A 202 -10.40 -11.39 -14.46
N VAL A 203 -10.09 -11.24 -13.18
CA VAL A 203 -9.13 -10.26 -12.64
C VAL A 203 -8.01 -10.95 -11.86
N GLY A 204 -6.77 -10.80 -12.34
CA GLY A 204 -5.58 -11.50 -11.85
C GLY A 204 -4.47 -10.59 -11.29
N ASP A 205 -4.80 -9.40 -10.81
CA ASP A 205 -3.86 -8.49 -10.15
C ASP A 205 -4.22 -8.26 -8.66
N GLY A 206 -3.74 -7.17 -8.05
CA GLY A 206 -4.01 -6.83 -6.65
C GLY A 206 -5.36 -6.15 -6.36
N SER A 207 -6.14 -5.81 -7.38
CA SER A 207 -7.48 -5.20 -7.19
C SER A 207 -8.49 -6.09 -6.44
N PRO A 208 -8.47 -7.43 -6.55
CA PRO A 208 -9.39 -8.28 -5.80
C PRO A 208 -9.07 -8.43 -4.32
N LEU A 209 -7.84 -8.11 -3.90
CA LEU A 209 -7.40 -8.37 -2.53
C LEU A 209 -8.17 -7.50 -1.52
N PRO A 210 -8.94 -8.10 -0.60
CA PRO A 210 -9.83 -7.34 0.30
C PRO A 210 -9.05 -6.54 1.36
N ARG A 211 -7.81 -6.93 1.61
CA ARG A 211 -6.95 -6.49 2.72
C ARG A 211 -5.55 -6.22 2.17
N ALA A 212 -4.93 -5.12 2.60
CA ALA A 212 -3.58 -4.78 2.16
C ALA A 212 -2.50 -5.60 2.89
N SER A 213 -2.87 -6.24 4.01
CA SER A 213 -1.94 -6.80 5.00
C SER A 213 -1.12 -5.71 5.68
N ARG A 214 -0.28 -6.10 6.65
CA ARG A 214 0.69 -5.21 7.30
C ARG A 214 2.07 -5.27 6.66
N VAL A 215 2.20 -5.97 5.53
CA VAL A 215 3.45 -6.25 4.80
C VAL A 215 3.24 -6.08 3.29
N ASN A 216 4.33 -6.15 2.54
CA ASN A 216 4.32 -6.01 1.08
C ASN A 216 3.41 -7.07 0.42
N PRO A 217 2.46 -6.66 -0.45
CA PRO A 217 1.42 -7.54 -0.98
C PRO A 217 1.86 -8.40 -2.17
N SER A 218 3.06 -8.21 -2.71
CA SER A 218 3.48 -8.81 -3.98
C SER A 218 3.37 -10.33 -4.03
N LEU A 219 3.74 -11.03 -2.95
CA LEU A 219 3.60 -12.49 -2.87
C LEU A 219 2.13 -12.93 -2.81
N THR A 220 1.26 -12.16 -2.16
CA THR A 220 -0.19 -12.43 -2.13
C THR A 220 -0.81 -12.23 -3.51
N ILE A 221 -0.40 -11.18 -4.25
CA ILE A 221 -0.83 -10.95 -5.64
C ILE A 221 -0.36 -12.11 -6.53
N TYR A 222 0.90 -12.53 -6.36
CA TYR A 222 1.44 -13.67 -7.10
C TYR A 222 0.66 -14.97 -6.83
N ALA A 223 0.38 -15.26 -5.55
CA ALA A 223 -0.42 -16.42 -5.17
C ALA A 223 -1.85 -16.36 -5.70
N TRP A 224 -2.48 -15.17 -5.71
CA TRP A 224 -3.79 -14.95 -6.32
C TRP A 224 -3.75 -15.28 -7.83
N GLY A 225 -2.73 -14.78 -8.53
CA GLY A 225 -2.53 -15.05 -9.95
C GLY A 225 -2.33 -16.53 -10.27
N LEU A 226 -1.51 -17.24 -9.47
CA LEU A 226 -1.34 -18.69 -9.62
C LEU A 226 -2.64 -19.45 -9.40
N ARG A 227 -3.36 -19.16 -8.31
CA ARG A 227 -4.64 -19.80 -7.99
C ARG A 227 -5.69 -19.56 -9.10
N LEU A 228 -5.75 -18.35 -9.66
CA LEU A 228 -6.60 -18.04 -10.80
C LEU A 228 -6.18 -18.83 -12.05
N GLY A 229 -4.88 -18.91 -12.32
CA GLY A 229 -4.33 -19.68 -13.44
C GLY A 229 -4.70 -21.16 -13.37
N ASP A 230 -4.59 -21.78 -12.19
CA ASP A 230 -4.98 -23.17 -11.98
C ASP A 230 -6.49 -23.37 -12.20
N HIS A 231 -7.33 -22.49 -11.64
CA HIS A 231 -8.77 -22.51 -11.86
C HIS A 231 -9.15 -22.44 -13.34
N LEU A 232 -8.55 -21.51 -14.09
CA LEU A 232 -8.80 -21.34 -15.53
C LEU A 232 -8.28 -22.53 -16.36
N ALA A 233 -7.24 -23.20 -15.90
CA ALA A 233 -6.72 -24.42 -16.53
C ALA A 233 -7.54 -25.68 -16.19
N GLY A 234 -8.61 -25.57 -15.40
CA GLY A 234 -9.40 -26.70 -14.94
C GLY A 234 -8.67 -27.59 -13.91
N LYS A 235 -7.57 -27.09 -13.33
CA LYS A 235 -6.88 -27.75 -12.22
C LYS A 235 -7.60 -27.29 -10.96
N GLY A 236 -8.42 -28.18 -10.38
CA GLY A 236 -9.15 -27.88 -9.15
C GLY A 236 -8.22 -27.32 -8.06
N ALA A 237 -8.70 -26.33 -7.32
CA ALA A 237 -8.06 -25.86 -6.09
C ALA A 237 -8.38 -26.78 -4.92
#